data_AF-X7ECH8-F1
#
_entry.id   AF-X7ECH8-F1
#
_cell.length_a   1.000
_cell.length_b   1.000
_cell.length_c   1.000
_cell.angle_alpha   90.00
_cell.angle_beta   90.00
_cell.angle_gamma   90.00
#
_symmetry.space_group_name_H-M   'P 1'
#
loop_
_entity.id
_entity.type
_entity.pdbx_description
1 polymer ?
#
loop_
_entity_poly.entity_id
_entity_poly.type
_entity_poly.pdbx_seq_one_letter_code
_entity_poly.pdbx_strand_id
1 'polypeptide(L)'
;MIQPFRLHLPKNASQRRVIAQRGYERSIDRLNAAVTVEERDAALAEVQRKKRAYGAILLSEDRMARPWMYDKGRRGVRARNRPSMP
;
A
#
# COMPACT_ATOMS: atom_id res chain seq x y z
N MET A 1 21.87 9.74 -16.46
CA MET A 1 20.61 8.97 -16.64
C MET A 1 20.09 8.59 -15.25
N ILE A 2 18.90 9.05 -14.87
CA ILE A 2 18.27 8.62 -13.61
C ILE A 2 17.61 7.26 -13.88
N GLN A 3 17.94 6.24 -13.07
CA GLN A 3 17.31 4.92 -13.22
C GLN A 3 15.81 5.00 -12.87
N PRO A 4 14.92 4.35 -13.63
CA PRO A 4 13.49 4.37 -13.36
C PRO A 4 13.20 3.67 -12.02
N PHE A 5 12.37 4.30 -11.19
CA PHE A 5 11.97 3.73 -9.91
C PHE A 5 11.01 2.56 -10.13
N ARG A 6 11.34 1.39 -9.57
CA ARG A 6 10.54 0.17 -9.70
C ARG A 6 10.37 -0.50 -8.35
N LEU A 7 9.15 -0.91 -8.04
CA LEU A 7 8.83 -1.68 -6.86
C LEU A 7 8.75 -3.17 -7.19
N HIS A 8 9.12 -4.01 -6.23
CA HIS A 8 8.92 -5.45 -6.38
C HIS A 8 7.41 -5.77 -6.42
N LEU A 9 6.99 -6.40 -7.51
CA LEU A 9 5.64 -6.89 -7.72
C LEU A 9 5.64 -8.42 -7.61
N PRO A 10 5.04 -9.00 -6.55
CA PRO A 10 4.98 -10.45 -6.43
C PRO A 10 4.08 -11.05 -7.53
N LYS A 11 4.40 -12.27 -7.97
CA LYS A 11 3.71 -12.95 -9.09
C LYS A 11 2.19 -13.12 -8.87
N ASN A 12 1.76 -13.18 -7.61
CA ASN A 12 0.37 -13.32 -7.19
C ASN A 12 -0.26 -11.98 -6.74
N ALA A 13 0.32 -10.84 -7.10
CA ALA A 13 -0.25 -9.53 -6.80
C ALA A 13 -1.65 -9.38 -7.43
N SER A 14 -2.59 -8.79 -6.69
CA SER A 14 -3.91 -8.49 -7.25
C SER A 14 -3.80 -7.48 -8.39
N GLN A 15 -4.75 -7.53 -9.33
CA GLN A 15 -4.82 -6.54 -10.42
C GLN A 15 -4.89 -5.09 -9.88
N ARG A 16 -5.56 -4.88 -8.75
CA ARG A 16 -5.64 -3.56 -8.09
C ARG A 16 -4.27 -3.07 -7.63
N ARG A 17 -3.45 -3.97 -7.05
CA ARG A 17 -2.07 -3.66 -6.65
C ARG A 17 -1.20 -3.34 -7.85
N VAL A 18 -1.29 -4.11 -8.94
CA VAL A 18 -0.53 -3.85 -10.18
C VAL A 18 -0.83 -2.45 -10.71
N ILE A 19 -2.11 -2.09 -10.83
CA ILE A 19 -2.53 -0.79 -11.36
C ILE A 19 -2.03 0.36 -10.47
N ALA A 20 -2.20 0.23 -9.15
CA ALA A 20 -1.78 1.24 -8.21
C ALA A 20 -0.26 1.42 -8.15
N GLN A 21 0.49 0.31 -8.17
CA GLN A 21 1.95 0.33 -8.21
C GLN A 21 2.46 1.03 -9.47
N ARG A 22 1.97 0.63 -10.66
CA ARG A 22 2.33 1.28 -11.93
C ARG A 22 1.94 2.76 -11.96
N GLY A 23 0.84 3.13 -11.32
CA GLY A 23 0.43 4.53 -11.16
C GLY A 23 1.41 5.31 -10.28
N TYR A 24 1.87 4.72 -9.19
CA TYR A 24 2.83 5.32 -8.28
C TYR A 24 4.23 5.45 -8.92
N GLU A 25 4.73 4.41 -9.56
CA GLU A 25 6.01 4.45 -10.30
C GLU A 25 6.00 5.55 -11.37
N ARG A 26 4.93 5.63 -12.19
CA ARG A 26 4.78 6.70 -13.20
C ARG A 26 4.75 8.10 -12.59
N SER A 27 4.16 8.27 -11.41
CA SER A 27 4.17 9.57 -10.75
C SER A 27 5.58 9.98 -10.29
N ILE A 28 6.41 9.02 -9.89
CA ILE A 28 7.83 9.27 -9.56
C ILE A 28 8.62 9.60 -10.82
N ASP A 29 8.39 8.88 -11.92
CA ASP A 29 9.02 9.17 -13.21
C ASP A 29 8.69 10.61 -13.67
N ARG A 30 7.44 11.06 -13.50
CA ARG A 30 7.04 12.46 -13.77
C ARG A 30 7.72 13.46 -12.85
N LEU A 31 7.82 13.17 -11.55
CA LEU A 31 8.53 14.03 -10.60
C LEU A 31 10.01 14.18 -10.98
N ASN A 32 10.65 13.12 -11.45
CA ASN A 32 12.04 13.16 -11.90
C ASN A 32 12.23 13.89 -13.24
N ALA A 33 11.19 13.91 -14.07
CA ALA A 33 11.18 14.60 -15.37
C ALA A 33 10.77 16.08 -15.28
N ALA A 34 10.21 16.53 -14.15
CA ALA A 34 9.80 17.92 -13.94
C ALA A 34 11.00 18.86 -14.05
N VAL A 35 10.83 19.94 -14.81
CA VAL A 35 11.91 20.89 -15.12
C VAL A 35 11.75 22.16 -14.29
N THR A 36 10.52 22.57 -14.00
CA THR A 36 10.23 23.76 -13.19
C THR A 36 9.87 23.41 -11.74
N VAL A 37 9.90 24.43 -10.87
CA VAL A 37 9.51 24.27 -9.46
C VAL A 37 8.01 23.97 -9.35
N GLU A 38 7.18 24.66 -10.12
CA GLU A 38 5.73 24.48 -10.12
C GLU A 38 5.32 23.08 -10.61
N GLU A 39 5.98 22.58 -11.66
CA GLU A 39 5.80 21.21 -12.14
C GLU A 39 6.21 20.20 -11.08
N ARG A 40 7.32 20.46 -10.39
CA ARG A 40 7.85 19.59 -9.34
C ARG A 40 6.91 19.52 -8.15
N ASP A 41 6.32 20.64 -7.73
CA ASP A 41 5.34 20.68 -6.63
C ASP A 41 4.05 19.94 -6.99
N ALA A 42 3.54 20.16 -8.20
CA ALA A 42 2.37 19.44 -8.71
C ALA A 42 2.63 17.93 -8.81
N ALA A 43 3.79 17.53 -9.34
CA ALA A 43 4.21 16.14 -9.43
C ALA A 43 4.41 15.53 -8.04
N LEU A 44 4.98 16.26 -7.09
CA LEU A 44 5.16 15.80 -5.71
C LEU A 44 3.81 15.55 -5.03
N ALA A 45 2.84 16.44 -5.21
CA ALA A 45 1.48 16.23 -4.73
C ALA A 45 0.84 14.98 -5.35
N GLU A 46 1.06 14.73 -6.65
CA GLU A 46 0.61 13.50 -7.30
C GLU A 46 1.26 12.25 -6.69
N VAL A 47 2.58 12.26 -6.52
CA VAL A 47 3.34 11.16 -5.89
C VAL A 47 2.79 10.85 -4.51
N GLN A 48 2.51 11.86 -3.68
CA GLN A 48 1.95 11.66 -2.35
C GLN A 48 0.55 11.03 -2.39
N ARG A 49 -0.32 11.47 -3.31
CA ARG A 49 -1.65 10.87 -3.51
C ARG A 49 -1.54 9.41 -3.92
N LYS A 50 -0.69 9.10 -4.90
CA LYS A 50 -0.49 7.72 -5.40
C LYS A 50 0.18 6.82 -4.36
N LYS A 51 1.12 7.34 -3.59
CA LYS A 51 1.75 6.64 -2.45
C LYS A 51 0.70 6.19 -1.44
N ARG A 52 -0.21 7.08 -1.03
CA ARG A 52 -1.29 6.75 -0.08
C ARG A 52 -2.26 5.70 -0.65
N ALA A 53 -2.66 5.86 -1.91
CA ALA A 53 -3.55 4.89 -2.57
C ALA A 53 -2.90 3.50 -2.67
N TYR A 54 -1.62 3.43 -3.05
CA TYR A 54 -0.87 2.18 -3.08
C TYR A 54 -0.74 1.55 -1.69
N GLY A 55 -0.37 2.34 -0.68
CA GLY A 55 -0.29 1.89 0.71
C GLY A 55 -1.62 1.36 1.27
N ALA A 56 -2.75 2.00 0.93
CA ALA A 56 -4.08 1.54 1.33
C ALA A 56 -4.42 0.17 0.73
N ILE A 57 -4.03 -0.09 -0.52
CA ILE A 57 -4.21 -1.40 -1.16
C ILE A 57 -3.35 -2.45 -0.47
N LEU A 58 -2.07 -2.16 -0.21
CA LEU A 58 -1.20 -3.08 0.53
C LEU A 58 -1.79 -3.43 1.90
N LEU A 59 -2.28 -2.44 2.63
CA LEU A 59 -2.92 -2.65 3.93
C LEU A 59 -4.21 -3.47 3.81
N SER A 60 -5.01 -3.22 2.77
CA SER A 60 -6.24 -3.97 2.51
C SER A 60 -5.97 -5.42 2.18
N GLU A 61 -5.02 -5.70 1.30
CA GLU A 61 -4.58 -7.06 0.96
C GLU A 61 -4.01 -7.77 2.19
N ASP A 62 -3.21 -7.05 2.99
CA ASP A 62 -2.62 -7.63 4.19
C ASP A 62 -3.66 -7.98 5.25
N ARG A 63 -4.69 -7.14 5.42
CA ARG A 63 -5.85 -7.42 6.27
C ARG A 63 -6.61 -8.66 5.83
N MET A 64 -6.74 -8.89 4.52
CA MET A 64 -7.40 -10.08 3.99
C MET A 64 -6.54 -11.34 4.21
N ALA A 65 -5.22 -11.24 4.04
CA ALA A 65 -4.31 -12.36 4.22
C ALA A 65 -4.09 -12.73 5.70
N ARG A 66 -4.07 -11.73 6.59
CA ARG A 66 -3.72 -11.87 8.01
C ARG A 66 -4.72 -11.13 8.90
N PRO A 67 -6.02 -11.47 8.86
CA PRO A 67 -7.05 -10.72 9.59
C PRO A 67 -6.82 -10.67 11.11
N TRP A 68 -6.23 -11.73 11.69
CA TRP A 68 -5.91 -11.81 13.13
C TRP A 68 -4.87 -10.77 13.60
N MET A 69 -4.05 -10.22 12.70
CA MET A 69 -3.11 -9.15 13.05
C MET A 69 -3.81 -7.80 13.24
N TYR A 70 -4.98 -7.62 12.63
CA TYR A 70 -5.72 -6.36 12.60
C TYR A 70 -7.01 -6.40 13.42
N ASP A 71 -7.47 -7.60 13.79
CA ASP A 71 -8.48 -7.75 14.81
C ASP A 71 -7.89 -7.31 16.16
N LYS A 72 -8.24 -6.07 16.57
CA LYS A 72 -7.97 -5.55 17.92
C LYS A 72 -8.66 -6.38 19.01
N GLY A 73 -9.37 -7.42 18.62
CA GLY A 73 -10.07 -8.32 19.48
C GLY A 73 -11.31 -7.65 19.99
N ARG A 74 -12.41 -8.40 19.92
CA ARG A 74 -13.29 -8.50 21.09
C ARG A 74 -12.56 -9.21 22.25
N ARG A 75 -11.30 -8.83 22.55
CA ARG A 75 -10.44 -9.31 23.64
C ARG A 75 -10.89 -8.74 25.00
N GLY A 76 -12.19 -8.60 25.18
CA GLY A 76 -12.82 -8.24 26.45
C GLY A 76 -13.94 -9.19 26.89
N VAL A 77 -14.42 -10.12 26.04
CA VAL A 77 -15.68 -10.83 26.35
C VAL A 77 -15.62 -12.36 26.23
N ARG A 78 -14.59 -12.95 25.59
CA ARG A 78 -14.54 -14.43 25.37
C ARG A 78 -13.36 -15.16 26.02
N ALA A 79 -12.67 -14.56 26.99
CA ALA A 79 -11.71 -15.30 27.81
C ALA A 79 -12.37 -16.14 28.93
N ARG A 80 -13.71 -16.12 29.07
CA ARG A 80 -14.43 -16.82 30.15
C ARG A 80 -14.96 -18.22 29.81
N ASN A 81 -14.99 -18.64 28.54
CA ASN A 81 -15.56 -19.92 28.12
C ASN A 81 -14.59 -20.75 27.25
N ARG A 82 -13.36 -20.98 27.73
CA ARG A 82 -12.60 -22.14 27.24
C ARG A 82 -13.04 -23.34 28.07
N PRO A 83 -13.68 -24.38 27.51
CA PRO A 83 -13.76 -25.64 28.21
C PRO A 83 -12.33 -26.15 28.39
N SER A 84 -11.94 -26.36 29.63
CA SER A 84 -10.76 -27.15 29.98
C SER A 84 -10.97 -28.54 29.39
N MET A 85 -10.22 -28.89 28.35
CA MET A 85 -10.16 -30.28 27.90
C MET A 85 -9.25 -31.08 28.84
N PRO A 86 -9.59 -32.37 29.07
CA PRO A 86 -8.93 -33.25 30.03
C PRO A 86 -7.48 -33.60 29.66
#